data_AF-A0A953JYQ3-F1
#
_entry.id   AF-A0A953JYQ3-F1
#
_cell.length_a   1.000
_cell.length_b   1.000
_cell.length_c   1.000
_cell.angle_alpha   90.00
_cell.angle_beta   90.00
_cell.angle_gamma   90.00
#
_symmetry.space_group_name_H-M   'P 1'
#
loop_
_entity.id
_entity.type
_entity.pdbx_description
1 polymer ?
#
loop_
_entity_poly.entity_id
_entity_poly.type
_entity_poly.pdbx_seq_one_letter_code
_entity_poly.pdbx_strand_id
1 'polypeptide(L)'
;MERLRLNDLILGYRKKMGNQWFYSPDMYAWSGTEIPFKQKDRNSGFRDKNRRLLFVHDLVLDAELGILEIVQDEITGMILMIELNQGNIVPEFSVRKKVMENSLQWVSCSFLQSL
;
A
#
# COMPACT_ATOMS: atom_id res chain seq x y z
N MET A 1 4.28 -2.99 9.82
CA MET A 1 4.56 -1.58 9.46
C MET A 1 3.35 -1.04 8.73
N GLU A 2 3.01 0.21 8.98
CA GLU A 2 1.84 0.89 8.42
C GLU A 2 2.27 2.24 7.87
N ARG A 3 1.66 2.69 6.77
CA ARG A 3 1.76 4.05 6.26
C ARG A 3 0.73 4.92 6.96
N LEU A 4 1.09 6.15 7.30
CA LEU A 4 0.26 7.12 8.00
C LEU A 4 -0.21 8.20 7.04
N ARG A 5 -1.51 8.50 7.06
CA ARG A 5 -2.13 9.47 6.18
C ARG A 5 -3.05 10.45 6.88
N LEU A 6 -3.19 11.60 6.23
CA LEU A 6 -4.26 12.55 6.43
C LEU A 6 -4.85 12.86 5.05
N ASN A 7 -6.01 12.26 4.75
CA ASN A 7 -6.62 12.29 3.42
C ASN A 7 -5.67 11.67 2.36
N ASP A 8 -5.32 12.41 1.32
CA ASP A 8 -4.39 12.03 0.24
C ASP A 8 -2.91 12.25 0.61
N LEU A 9 -2.63 12.90 1.74
CA LEU A 9 -1.26 13.18 2.15
C LEU A 9 -0.65 12.02 2.93
N ILE A 10 0.49 11.52 2.44
CA ILE A 10 1.35 10.60 3.17
C ILE A 10 2.18 11.40 4.17
N LEU A 11 1.95 11.17 5.46
CA LEU A 11 2.64 11.86 6.55
C LEU A 11 3.89 11.13 7.05
N GLY A 12 3.96 9.83 6.78
CA GLY A 12 5.07 8.98 7.19
C GLY A 12 4.61 7.55 7.42
N TYR A 13 5.28 6.89 8.35
CA TYR A 13 5.16 5.46 8.60
C TYR A 13 5.29 5.18 10.08
N ARG A 14 4.68 4.09 10.54
CA ARG A 14 4.93 3.52 11.87
C ARG A 14 5.23 2.04 11.82
N LYS A 15 6.04 1.57 12.76
CA LYS A 15 6.29 0.14 12.98
C LYS A 15 6.27 -0.16 14.48
N LYS A 16 5.81 -1.36 14.81
CA LYS A 16 5.81 -1.85 16.18
C LYS A 16 7.14 -2.55 16.45
N MET A 17 7.82 -2.19 17.54
CA MET A 17 9.02 -2.85 18.03
C MET A 17 8.79 -3.18 19.51
N GLY A 18 8.63 -4.47 19.83
CA GLY A 18 8.12 -4.89 21.13
C GLY A 18 6.71 -4.33 21.40
N ASN A 19 6.54 -3.61 22.51
CA ASN A 19 5.26 -3.01 22.90
C ASN A 19 5.14 -1.52 22.51
N GLN A 20 6.12 -0.96 21.81
CA GLN A 20 6.12 0.45 21.45
C GLN A 20 6.00 0.67 19.94
N TRP A 21 5.40 1.80 19.57
CA TRP A 21 5.36 2.28 18.20
C TRP A 21 6.52 3.25 17.96
N PHE A 22 7.15 3.08 16.81
CA PHE A 22 8.16 4.00 16.28
C PHE A 22 7.66 4.57 14.97
N TYR A 23 7.98 5.84 14.73
CA TYR A 23 7.48 6.63 13.63
C TYR A 23 8.62 7.17 12.80
N SER A 24 8.41 7.32 11.50
CA SER A 24 9.39 7.84 10.54
C SER A 24 8.69 8.59 9.42
N PRO A 25 9.15 9.79 9.03
CA PRO A 25 8.57 10.51 7.89
C PRO A 25 8.90 9.84 6.53
N ASP A 26 10.00 9.08 6.45
CA ASP A 26 10.60 8.63 5.19
C ASP A 26 10.96 7.13 5.13
N MET A 27 10.66 6.36 6.19
CA MET A 27 11.07 4.96 6.43
C MET A 27 12.51 4.74 6.91
N TYR A 28 13.34 5.77 7.02
CA TYR A 28 14.75 5.64 7.39
C TYR A 28 14.99 6.14 8.82
N ALA A 29 14.58 7.37 9.15
CA ALA A 29 14.77 7.94 10.47
C ALA A 29 13.60 7.58 11.39
N TRP A 30 13.80 6.62 12.30
CA TRP A 30 12.78 6.15 13.24
C TRP A 30 12.96 6.77 14.62
N SER A 31 11.86 7.27 15.21
CA SER A 31 11.85 7.81 16.57
C SER A 31 10.58 7.40 17.33
N GLY A 32 10.56 7.62 18.64
CA GLY A 32 9.34 7.47 19.45
C GLY A 32 8.37 8.65 19.35
N THR A 33 8.72 9.70 18.60
CA THR A 33 7.87 10.88 18.43
C THR A 33 6.71 10.54 17.49
N GLU A 34 5.50 10.59 18.02
CA GLU A 34 4.30 10.31 17.24
C GLU A 34 4.09 11.33 16.11
N ILE A 35 3.75 10.81 14.94
CA ILE A 35 3.26 11.61 13.81
C ILE A 35 1.73 11.58 13.89
N PRO A 36 1.03 12.71 14.05
CA PRO A 36 -0.44 12.72 14.06
C PRO A 36 -1.00 12.27 12.70
N PHE A 37 -1.95 11.34 12.69
CA PHE A 37 -2.57 10.83 11.46
C PHE A 37 -4.05 10.54 11.67
N LYS A 38 -4.84 10.49 10.59
CA LYS A 38 -6.26 10.06 10.63
C LYS A 38 -6.44 8.64 10.11
N GLN A 39 -5.57 8.23 9.21
CA GLN A 39 -5.72 7.00 8.42
C GLN A 39 -4.41 6.22 8.42
N LYS A 40 -4.51 4.91 8.33
CA LYS A 40 -3.36 4.01 8.27
C LYS A 40 -3.56 2.97 7.18
N ASP A 41 -2.52 2.71 6.40
CA ASP A 41 -2.54 1.68 5.39
C ASP A 41 -1.57 0.56 5.76
N ARG A 42 -2.04 -0.67 5.63
CA ARG A 42 -1.20 -1.86 5.88
C ARG A 42 -0.16 -2.01 4.78
N ASN A 43 1.06 -2.39 5.13
CA ASN A 43 2.07 -2.81 4.17
C ASN A 43 1.59 -4.05 3.40
N SER A 44 1.63 -4.01 2.07
CA SER A 44 1.21 -5.12 1.21
C SER A 44 2.24 -6.25 1.11
N GLY A 45 3.50 -5.96 1.44
CA GLY A 45 4.66 -6.84 1.22
C GLY A 45 5.23 -6.75 -0.19
N PHE A 46 4.60 -5.99 -1.09
CA PHE A 46 5.03 -5.84 -2.49
C PHE A 46 5.87 -4.59 -2.70
N ARG A 47 6.65 -4.62 -3.77
CA ARG A 47 7.39 -3.46 -4.26
C ARG A 47 7.06 -3.22 -5.73
N ASP A 48 7.07 -1.96 -6.13
CA ASP A 48 6.98 -1.58 -7.53
C ASP A 48 8.34 -1.76 -8.24
N LYS A 49 8.37 -1.49 -9.54
CA LYS A 49 9.59 -1.58 -10.38
C LYS A 49 10.73 -0.66 -9.95
N ASN A 50 10.42 0.40 -9.20
CA ASN A 50 11.41 1.34 -8.63
C ASN A 50 11.80 0.95 -7.20
N ARG A 51 11.42 -0.27 -6.76
CA ARG A 51 11.63 -0.82 -5.42
C ARG A 51 10.89 -0.06 -4.30
N ARG A 52 9.94 0.83 -4.65
CA ARG A 52 9.09 1.51 -3.69
C ARG A 52 8.21 0.47 -3.01
N LEU A 53 8.14 0.51 -1.69
CA LEU A 53 7.25 -0.36 -0.93
C LEU A 53 5.80 0.09 -1.16
N LEU A 54 4.94 -0.88 -1.47
CA LEU A 54 3.52 -0.65 -1.72
C LEU A 54 2.70 -0.93 -0.46
N PHE A 55 1.57 -0.24 -0.35
CA PHE A 55 0.62 -0.34 0.75
C PHE A 55 -0.76 -0.64 0.21
N VAL A 56 -1.64 -1.15 1.08
CA VAL A 56 -3.07 -1.18 0.80
C VAL A 56 -3.54 0.24 0.44
N HIS A 57 -4.49 0.33 -0.48
CA HIS A 57 -4.95 1.54 -1.14
C HIS A 57 -3.94 2.19 -2.09
N ASP A 58 -2.78 1.59 -2.40
CA ASP A 58 -1.96 2.11 -3.49
C ASP A 58 -2.58 1.81 -4.85
N LEU A 59 -2.54 2.82 -5.72
CA LEU A 59 -2.81 2.70 -7.15
C LEU A 59 -1.50 2.43 -7.88
N VAL A 60 -1.49 1.37 -8.67
CA VAL A 60 -0.36 0.98 -9.51
C VAL A 60 -0.81 0.87 -10.96
N LEU A 61 0.09 1.22 -11.88
CA LEU A 61 -0.08 1.03 -13.31
C LEU A 61 0.63 -0.25 -13.74
N ASP A 62 -0.11 -1.12 -14.43
CA ASP A 62 0.42 -2.22 -15.23
C ASP A 62 0.15 -1.94 -16.71
N ALA A 63 1.08 -2.31 -17.59
CA ALA A 63 0.95 -2.04 -19.02
C ALA A 63 -0.19 -2.82 -19.69
N GLU A 64 -0.51 -4.01 -19.18
CA GLU A 64 -1.55 -4.89 -19.75
C GLU A 64 -2.90 -4.67 -19.06
N LEU A 65 -2.89 -4.51 -17.74
CA LEU A 65 -4.10 -4.47 -16.91
C LEU A 65 -4.57 -3.04 -16.58
N GLY A 66 -3.80 -2.01 -16.91
CA GLY A 66 -4.15 -0.63 -16.59
C GLY A 66 -3.94 -0.29 -15.12
N ILE A 67 -4.83 0.53 -14.55
CA ILE A 67 -4.72 0.98 -13.15
C ILE A 67 -5.37 -0.05 -12.23
N LEU A 68 -4.58 -0.51 -11.27
CA LEU A 68 -4.97 -1.46 -10.24
C LEU A 68 -4.91 -0.79 -8.86
N GLU A 69 -5.88 -1.08 -8.00
CA GLU A 69 -5.82 -0.74 -6.57
C GLU A 69 -5.40 -1.97 -5.76
N ILE A 70 -4.45 -1.80 -4.85
CA ILE A 70 -4.09 -2.83 -3.87
C ILE A 70 -5.12 -2.79 -2.75
N VAL A 71 -5.82 -3.89 -2.53
CA VAL A 71 -6.83 -4.01 -1.47
C VAL A 71 -6.47 -5.13 -0.52
N GLN A 72 -7.00 -5.07 0.70
CA GLN A 72 -7.00 -6.19 1.61
C GLN A 72 -8.41 -6.78 1.67
N ASP A 73 -8.53 -8.07 1.39
CA ASP A 73 -9.77 -8.79 1.63
C ASP A 73 -10.01 -8.89 3.14
N GLU A 74 -11.16 -8.40 3.61
CA GLU A 74 -11.45 -8.32 5.05
C GLU A 74 -11.70 -9.69 5.69
N ILE A 75 -12.16 -10.67 4.90
CA ILE A 75 -12.53 -12.00 5.39
C ILE A 75 -11.29 -12.87 5.58
N THR A 76 -10.44 -12.93 4.57
CA THR A 76 -9.25 -13.79 4.51
C THR A 76 -7.99 -13.06 4.99
N GLY A 77 -8.01 -11.73 5.01
CA GLY A 77 -6.84 -10.91 5.29
C GLY A 77 -5.81 -10.88 4.17
N MET A 78 -6.11 -11.47 3.01
CA MET A 78 -5.21 -11.54 1.85
C MET A 78 -5.11 -10.18 1.16
N ILE A 79 -3.95 -9.94 0.53
CA ILE A 79 -3.76 -8.76 -0.31
C ILE A 79 -4.09 -9.14 -1.76
N LEU A 80 -4.99 -8.37 -2.36
CA LEU A 80 -5.45 -8.53 -3.74
C LEU A 80 -5.17 -7.25 -4.53
N MET A 81 -5.35 -7.33 -5.85
CA MET A 81 -5.40 -6.15 -6.72
C MET A 81 -6.74 -6.15 -7.47
N ILE A 82 -7.36 -4.97 -7.59
CA ILE A 82 -8.61 -4.79 -8.34
C ILE A 82 -8.35 -3.80 -9.47
N GLU A 83 -8.73 -4.15 -10.69
CA GLU A 83 -8.70 -3.23 -11.83
C GLU A 83 -9.77 -2.14 -11.65
N LEU A 84 -9.37 -0.86 -11.60
CA LEU A 84 -10.31 0.23 -11.35
C LEU A 84 -11.27 0.50 -12.50
N ASN A 85 -10.84 0.24 -13.74
CA ASN A 85 -11.66 0.54 -14.92
C ASN A 85 -12.82 -0.45 -15.11
N GLN A 86 -12.63 -1.71 -14.69
CA GLN A 86 -13.58 -2.80 -14.95
C GLN A 86 -14.09 -3.49 -13.68
N GLY A 87 -13.48 -3.22 -12.51
CA GLY A 87 -13.80 -3.89 -11.26
C GLY A 87 -13.32 -5.35 -11.18
N ASN A 88 -12.52 -5.80 -12.16
CA ASN A 88 -12.03 -7.17 -12.19
C ASN A 88 -11.04 -7.42 -11.04
N ILE A 89 -11.25 -8.50 -10.30
CA ILE A 89 -10.29 -8.95 -9.29
C ILE A 89 -9.15 -9.67 -10.00
N VAL A 90 -7.93 -9.21 -9.78
CA VAL A 90 -6.71 -9.89 -10.24
C VAL A 90 -6.38 -11.01 -9.25
N PRO A 91 -6.34 -12.29 -9.69
CA PRO A 91 -6.02 -13.40 -8.81
C PRO A 91 -4.65 -13.26 -8.13
N GLU A 92 -4.49 -13.77 -6.90
CA GLU A 92 -3.26 -13.64 -6.12
C GLU A 92 -2.00 -14.13 -6.88
N PHE A 93 -2.09 -15.25 -7.60
CA PHE A 93 -0.96 -15.76 -8.39
C PHE A 93 -0.53 -14.78 -9.49
N SER A 94 -1.47 -14.05 -10.08
CA SER A 94 -1.20 -13.04 -11.10
C SER A 94 -0.57 -11.81 -10.48
N VAL A 95 -1.05 -11.39 -9.30
CA VAL A 95 -0.42 -10.31 -8.52
C VAL A 95 1.05 -10.61 -8.26
N ARG A 96 1.36 -11.81 -7.74
CA ARG A 96 2.74 -12.23 -7.45
C ARG A 96 3.60 -12.26 -8.71
N LYS A 97 3.05 -12.79 -9.81
CA LYS A 97 3.73 -12.81 -11.11
C LYS A 97 4.10 -11.39 -11.58
N LYS A 98 3.15 -10.45 -11.55
CA LYS A 98 3.37 -9.04 -11.96
C LYS A 98 4.42 -8.34 -11.10
N VAL A 99 4.41 -8.59 -9.78
CA VAL A 99 5.45 -8.11 -8.87
C VAL A 99 6.83 -8.70 -9.22
N MET A 100 6.91 -10.00 -9.50
CA MET A 100 8.17 -10.67 -9.88
C MET A 100 8.72 -10.17 -11.23
N GLU A 101 7.82 -9.84 -12.16
CA GLU A 101 8.16 -9.27 -13.47
C GLU A 101 8.55 -7.79 -13.41
N ASN A 102 8.46 -7.15 -12.24
CA ASN A 102 8.64 -5.69 -12.07
C ASN A 102 7.75 -4.87 -13.03
N SER A 103 6.54 -5.34 -13.32
CA SER A 103 5.64 -4.66 -14.27
C SER A 103 4.88 -3.48 -13.64
N LEU A 104 4.75 -3.48 -12.31
CA LEU A 104 3.96 -2.51 -11.57
C LEU A 104 4.72 -1.20 -11.33
N GLN A 105 4.07 -0.07 -11.58
CA GLN A 105 4.58 1.26 -11.24
C GLN A 105 3.63 1.96 -10.28
N TRP A 106 4.12 2.46 -9.15
CA TRP A 106 3.28 3.27 -8.25
C TRP A 106 2.82 4.57 -8.92
N VAL A 107 1.54 4.91 -8.74
CA VAL A 107 0.92 6.13 -9.28
C VAL A 107 0.53 7.07 -8.15
N SER A 108 -0.29 6.60 -7.21
CA SER A 108 -0.80 7.41 -6.09
C SER A 108 -1.32 6.50 -4.97
N CYS A 109 -1.77 7.07 -3.85
CA CYS A 109 -2.66 6.41 -2.91
C CYS A 109 -4.13 6.77 -3.21
N SER A 110 -5.03 5.81 -3.03
CA SER A 110 -6.47 5.92 -3.23
C SER A 110 -7.13 6.80 -2.17
N PHE A 111 -8.16 7.50 -2.62
CA PHE A 111 -9.00 8.43 -1.86
C PHE A 111 -10.22 7.77 -1.24
N LEU A 112 -10.59 6.57 -1.70
CA LEU A 112 -11.76 5.82 -1.24
C LEU A 112 -11.47 5.14 0.09
N GLN A 113 -11.38 5.92 1.16
CA GLN A 113 -11.63 5.41 2.49
C GLN A 113 -13.05 5.79 2.84
N SER A 114 -13.95 4.81 2.84
CA SER A 114 -15.30 4.96 3.38
C SER A 114 -15.19 5.46 4.82
N LEU A 115 -15.88 6.58 5.09
CA LEU A 115 -16.13 7.14 6.42
C LEU A 115 -16.73 6.11 7.39
#